data_AF-A0A4E9EWH5-F1
#
_entry.id   AF-A0A4E9EWH5-F1
#
_cell.length_a   1.000
_cell.length_b   1.000
_cell.length_c   1.000
_cell.angle_alpha   90.00
_cell.angle_beta   90.00
_cell.angle_gamma   90.00
#
_symmetry.space_group_name_H-M   'P 1'
#
loop_
_entity.id
_entity.type
_entity.pdbx_description
1 polymer ?
#
loop_
_entity_poly.entity_id
_entity_poly.type
_entity_poly.pdbx_seq_one_letter_code
_entity_poly.pdbx_strand_id
1 'polypeptide(L)'
;MSKYFPRLFGQSSVIDSFDALIDNIRNQLFITTDISPQQIKNEIEKMVQKFFIQLIPPTFLCITTGPCKSVSQSYANCLQNNSPFWRAFFGMEPGKISVILWQTIMKYRLMESTIDKLHRLAMEVEVVNNSCIIQHANMMTTCSSLCIPMKKEINDYCSDDCKHVMYECLHESASDWDSFIPILQKLTVNFDKGFAELEKGIIRSISYAMEMKAPVIAKTVLKKCGRINFAKTPDTIRHIDYHKPDPVQRRAVFMIRQFTIYVGWWRQLVNNICNHPLRTLECWNNTVSIDVR
;
A
#
# COMPACT_ATOMS: atom_id res chain seq x y z
N MET A 1 16.63 -6.63 14.42
CA MET A 1 17.79 -5.71 14.49
C MET A 1 18.69 -5.84 15.73
N SER A 2 18.18 -5.82 16.96
CA SER A 2 18.96 -5.80 18.23
C SER A 2 20.03 -6.91 18.34
N LYS A 3 19.77 -8.09 17.75
CA LYS A 3 20.73 -9.20 17.66
C LYS A 3 22.07 -8.84 16.99
N TYR A 4 22.06 -7.92 16.02
CA TYR A 4 23.26 -7.59 15.23
C TYR A 4 24.13 -6.53 15.90
N PHE A 5 23.50 -5.45 16.40
CA PHE A 5 24.22 -4.33 17.02
C PHE A 5 23.50 -3.89 18.32
N PRO A 6 23.50 -4.72 19.37
CA PRO A 6 22.67 -4.50 20.56
C PRO A 6 22.97 -3.17 21.26
N ARG A 7 24.26 -2.81 21.35
CA ARG A 7 24.67 -1.54 21.98
C ARG A 7 24.24 -0.32 21.18
N LEU A 8 24.36 -0.38 19.86
CA LEU A 8 23.96 0.72 18.98
C LEU A 8 22.45 0.92 19.00
N PHE A 9 21.70 -0.17 18.79
CA PHE A 9 20.23 -0.12 18.71
C PHE A 9 19.55 0.11 20.05
N GLY A 10 20.26 -0.09 21.18
CA GLY A 10 19.75 0.23 22.51
C GLY A 10 19.95 1.69 22.95
N GLN A 11 20.63 2.52 22.13
CA GLN A 11 20.78 3.94 22.45
C GLN A 11 19.49 4.71 22.22
N SER A 12 19.12 5.58 23.16
CA SER A 12 17.93 6.44 23.06
C SER A 12 17.91 7.25 21.76
N SER A 13 19.01 7.88 21.38
CA SER A 13 19.07 8.67 20.13
C SER A 13 18.83 7.85 18.87
N VAL A 14 19.22 6.56 18.88
CA VAL A 14 18.97 5.65 17.76
C VAL A 14 17.51 5.25 17.73
N ILE A 15 16.93 4.92 18.88
CA ILE A 15 15.49 4.64 19.05
C ILE A 15 14.66 5.81 18.55
N ASP A 16 14.94 7.04 19.02
CA ASP A 16 14.21 8.25 18.62
C ASP A 16 14.28 8.48 17.10
N SER A 17 15.41 8.11 16.48
CA SER A 17 15.58 8.19 15.02
C SER A 17 14.72 7.15 14.29
N PHE A 18 14.57 5.94 14.83
CA PHE A 18 13.66 4.92 14.29
C PHE A 18 12.19 5.34 14.41
N ASP A 19 11.78 5.85 15.57
CA ASP A 19 10.41 6.34 15.77
C ASP A 19 10.08 7.46 14.78
N ALA A 20 11.00 8.43 14.63
CA ALA A 20 10.85 9.49 13.63
C ALA A 20 10.77 8.96 12.19
N LEU A 21 11.56 7.93 11.83
CA LEU A 21 11.48 7.30 10.52
C LEU A 21 10.12 6.62 10.31
N ILE A 22 9.64 5.86 11.29
CA ILE A 22 8.36 5.14 11.25
C ILE A 22 7.20 6.12 11.12
N ASP A 23 7.19 7.21 11.89
CA ASP A 23 6.12 8.20 11.84
C ASP A 23 6.12 8.94 10.50
N ASN A 24 7.28 9.26 9.96
CA ASN A 24 7.37 9.84 8.62
C ASN A 24 6.88 8.87 7.53
N ILE A 25 7.20 7.57 7.63
CA ILE A 25 6.66 6.54 6.72
C ILE A 25 5.13 6.48 6.82
N ARG A 26 4.57 6.46 8.04
CA ARG A 26 3.12 6.46 8.28
C ARG A 26 2.45 7.68 7.65
N ASN A 27 3.04 8.86 7.84
CA ASN A 27 2.53 10.09 7.23
C ASN A 27 2.51 9.98 5.71
N GLN A 28 3.52 9.38 5.06
CA GLN A 28 3.52 9.20 3.61
C GLN A 28 2.51 8.14 3.11
N LEU A 29 2.19 7.15 3.95
CA LEU A 29 1.17 6.15 3.64
C LEU A 29 -0.25 6.72 3.69
N PHE A 30 -0.55 7.52 4.71
CA PHE A 30 -1.92 7.98 5.00
C PHE A 30 -2.17 9.47 4.70
N ILE A 31 -1.30 10.09 3.91
CA ILE A 31 -1.49 11.48 3.51
C ILE A 31 -2.71 11.59 2.59
N THR A 32 -3.70 12.38 3.02
CA THR A 32 -4.97 12.56 2.30
C THR A 32 -4.87 13.54 1.14
N THR A 33 -3.81 14.36 1.10
CA THR A 33 -3.62 15.34 0.02
C THR A 33 -3.05 14.67 -1.23
N ASP A 34 -3.51 15.13 -2.40
CA ASP A 34 -2.95 14.76 -3.69
C ASP A 34 -1.51 15.29 -3.80
N ILE A 35 -0.55 14.36 -3.68
CA ILE A 35 0.87 14.62 -3.81
C ILE A 35 1.37 13.81 -4.99
N SER A 36 2.16 14.44 -5.87
CA SER A 36 2.71 13.76 -7.03
C SER A 36 3.66 12.61 -6.62
N PRO A 37 3.73 11.51 -7.40
CA PRO A 37 4.68 10.42 -7.14
C PRO A 37 6.13 10.88 -6.99
N GLN A 38 6.51 11.95 -7.71
CA GLN A 38 7.85 12.52 -7.65
C GLN A 38 8.10 13.30 -6.35
N GLN A 39 7.11 14.03 -5.83
CA GLN A 39 7.23 14.66 -4.51
C GLN A 39 7.37 13.62 -3.40
N ILE A 40 6.58 12.53 -3.43
CA ILE A 40 6.70 11.42 -2.47
C ILE A 40 8.11 10.83 -2.51
N LYS A 41 8.65 10.59 -3.72
CA LYS A 41 10.02 10.09 -3.89
C LYS A 41 11.04 11.01 -3.23
N ASN A 42 10.95 12.32 -3.47
CA ASN A 42 11.87 13.30 -2.90
C ASN A 42 11.78 13.35 -1.37
N GLU A 43 10.57 13.27 -0.80
CA GLU A 43 10.39 13.26 0.65
C GLU A 43 10.91 11.97 1.30
N ILE A 44 10.73 10.82 0.65
CA ILE A 44 11.32 9.55 1.10
C ILE A 44 12.85 9.61 1.07
N GLU A 45 13.45 10.12 0.00
CA GLU A 45 14.91 10.30 -0.08
C GLU A 45 15.43 11.20 1.05
N LYS A 46 14.77 12.33 1.32
CA LYS A 46 15.11 13.23 2.44
C LYS A 46 14.97 12.55 3.79
N MET A 47 13.88 11.80 3.98
CA MET A 47 13.58 11.09 5.23
C MET A 47 14.65 10.03 5.53
N VAL A 48 14.98 9.19 4.55
CA VAL A 48 16.03 8.16 4.68
C VAL A 48 17.38 8.82 4.91
N GLN A 49 17.71 9.88 4.16
CA GLN A 49 18.94 10.64 4.38
C GLN A 49 19.02 11.19 5.82
N LYS A 50 17.96 11.83 6.31
CA LYS A 50 17.90 12.39 7.66
C LYS A 50 18.13 11.31 8.71
N PHE A 51 17.46 10.16 8.57
CA PHE A 51 17.65 9.00 9.44
C PHE A 51 19.12 8.56 9.50
N PHE A 52 19.76 8.33 8.34
CA PHE A 52 21.16 7.91 8.31
C PHE A 52 22.12 8.97 8.85
N ILE A 53 21.86 10.26 8.63
CA ILE A 53 22.66 11.35 9.23
C ILE A 53 22.57 11.32 10.77
N GLN A 54 21.39 11.06 11.33
CA GLN A 54 21.20 10.94 12.76
C GLN A 54 21.92 9.73 13.35
N LEU A 55 22.13 8.66 12.56
CA LEU A 55 22.91 7.50 12.96
C LEU A 55 24.43 7.71 12.93
N ILE A 56 24.95 8.79 12.32
CA ILE A 56 26.41 9.01 12.23
C ILE A 56 27.07 9.07 13.62
N PRO A 57 26.66 9.95 14.55
CA PRO A 57 27.27 9.99 15.88
C PRO A 57 27.26 8.65 16.62
N PRO A 58 26.11 7.97 16.79
CA PRO A 58 26.08 6.74 17.56
C PRO A 58 26.87 5.61 16.88
N THR A 59 26.81 5.47 15.56
CA THR A 59 27.63 4.50 14.82
C THR A 59 29.12 4.79 14.96
N PHE A 60 29.55 6.05 14.81
CA PHE A 60 30.94 6.44 14.98
C PHE A 60 31.49 6.10 16.37
N LEU A 61 30.69 6.33 17.41
CA LEU A 61 31.09 6.09 18.79
C LEU A 61 31.15 4.60 19.10
N CYS A 62 30.26 3.80 18.53
CA CYS A 62 30.38 2.35 18.58
C CYS A 62 31.67 1.85 17.92
N ILE A 63 32.06 2.41 16.77
CA ILE A 63 33.29 2.06 16.05
C ILE A 63 34.54 2.37 16.89
N THR A 64 34.61 3.58 17.45
CA THR A 64 35.86 4.11 18.00
C THR A 64 36.06 3.80 19.47
N THR A 65 34.98 3.58 20.22
CA THR A 65 35.07 3.50 21.69
C THR A 65 34.85 2.08 22.19
N GLY A 66 34.03 1.27 21.51
CA GLY A 66 33.62 -0.07 21.93
C GLY A 66 32.29 -0.11 22.71
N PRO A 67 32.11 0.62 23.84
CA PRO A 67 30.85 0.67 24.56
C PRO A 67 29.84 1.65 23.96
N CYS A 68 30.13 2.28 22.82
CA CYS A 68 29.24 3.27 22.19
C CYS A 68 28.92 4.44 23.15
N LYS A 69 29.93 4.99 23.82
CA LYS A 69 29.70 6.10 24.78
C LYS A 69 29.14 7.34 24.09
N SER A 70 28.33 8.10 24.79
CA SER A 70 27.82 9.40 24.33
C SER A 70 28.91 10.49 24.29
N VAL A 71 28.71 11.52 23.44
CA VAL A 71 29.60 12.68 23.30
C VAL A 71 28.89 13.97 23.62
N SER A 72 29.65 15.04 23.87
CA SER A 72 29.12 16.39 23.95
C SER A 72 28.30 16.75 22.69
N GLN A 73 27.24 17.54 22.87
CA GLN A 73 26.38 17.98 21.76
C GLN A 73 27.16 18.72 20.68
N SER A 74 28.17 19.51 21.06
CA SER A 74 29.04 20.21 20.11
C SER A 74 29.82 19.24 19.21
N TYR A 75 30.32 18.13 19.77
CA TYR A 75 30.99 17.09 18.99
C TYR A 75 30.00 16.32 18.10
N ALA A 76 28.81 15.98 18.61
CA ALA A 76 27.75 15.37 17.81
C ALA A 76 27.34 16.26 16.62
N ASN A 77 27.18 17.57 16.86
CA ASN A 77 26.91 18.55 15.81
C ASN A 77 28.07 18.62 14.80
N CYS A 78 29.33 18.53 15.24
CA CYS A 78 30.47 18.48 14.31
C CYS A 78 30.40 17.25 13.39
N LEU A 79 30.06 16.08 13.95
CA LEU A 79 29.89 14.84 13.18
C LEU A 79 28.77 14.98 12.14
N GLN A 80 27.64 15.57 12.55
CA GLN A 80 26.47 15.77 11.68
C GLN A 80 26.68 16.90 10.65
N ASN A 81 27.37 17.98 10.96
CA ASN A 81 27.62 19.08 10.00
C ASN A 81 28.64 18.66 8.93
N ASN A 82 29.51 17.72 9.27
CA ASN A 82 30.36 17.03 8.30
C ASN A 82 29.65 15.80 7.69
N SER A 83 28.31 15.79 7.67
CA SER A 83 27.49 14.73 7.07
C SER A 83 27.52 14.60 5.55
N PRO A 84 28.04 15.49 4.67
CA PRO A 84 28.12 15.18 3.24
C PRO A 84 28.86 13.85 2.94
N PHE A 85 29.61 13.36 3.92
CA PHE A 85 30.28 12.07 3.94
C PHE A 85 29.39 10.89 4.37
N TRP A 86 28.09 11.08 4.63
CA TRP A 86 27.20 10.02 5.13
C TRP A 86 27.13 8.83 4.16
N ARG A 87 27.18 9.10 2.84
CA ARG A 87 27.30 8.05 1.81
C ARG A 87 28.62 7.30 1.90
N ALA A 88 29.70 7.95 2.32
CA ALA A 88 30.98 7.28 2.57
C ALA A 88 30.94 6.40 3.83
N PHE A 89 30.10 6.76 4.81
CA PHE A 89 29.87 5.95 6.01
C PHE A 89 29.05 4.70 5.69
N PHE A 90 27.88 4.88 5.09
CA PHE A 90 26.85 3.83 4.96
C PHE A 90 26.79 3.18 3.56
N GLY A 91 27.59 3.67 2.62
CA GLY A 91 27.62 3.16 1.25
C GLY A 91 26.39 3.56 0.42
N MET A 92 26.04 2.71 -0.54
CA MET A 92 24.92 2.93 -1.46
C MET A 92 23.56 2.41 -0.95
N GLU A 93 23.56 1.65 0.16
CA GLU A 93 22.35 1.02 0.70
C GLU A 93 21.24 2.02 1.03
N PRO A 94 21.50 3.21 1.62
CA PRO A 94 20.42 4.20 1.85
C PRO A 94 19.70 4.65 0.57
N GLY A 95 20.43 4.74 -0.55
CA GLY A 95 19.83 5.04 -1.85
C GLY A 95 18.89 3.91 -2.31
N LYS A 96 19.32 2.66 -2.17
CA LYS A 96 18.48 1.48 -2.50
C LYS A 96 17.24 1.41 -1.60
N ILE A 97 17.41 1.64 -0.30
CA ILE A 97 16.32 1.69 0.68
C ILE A 97 15.29 2.75 0.28
N SER A 98 15.74 3.95 -0.11
CA SER A 98 14.85 5.03 -0.54
C SER A 98 13.97 4.61 -1.73
N VAL A 99 14.57 3.96 -2.73
CA VAL A 99 13.83 3.45 -3.90
C VAL A 99 12.83 2.36 -3.51
N ILE A 100 13.24 1.41 -2.68
CA ILE A 100 12.38 0.30 -2.23
C ILE A 100 11.21 0.82 -1.39
N LEU A 101 11.46 1.75 -0.47
CA LEU A 101 10.42 2.38 0.34
C LEU A 101 9.45 3.17 -0.53
N TRP A 102 9.94 3.95 -1.50
CA TRP A 102 9.10 4.66 -2.44
C TRP A 102 8.18 3.72 -3.22
N GLN A 103 8.73 2.65 -3.82
CA GLN A 103 7.92 1.65 -4.52
C GLN A 103 6.87 1.01 -3.61
N THR A 104 7.23 0.75 -2.35
CA THR A 104 6.34 0.11 -1.37
C THR A 104 5.21 1.04 -0.94
N ILE A 105 5.52 2.29 -0.60
CA ILE A 105 4.54 3.32 -0.26
C ILE A 105 3.59 3.56 -1.44
N MET A 106 4.12 3.71 -2.65
CA MET A 106 3.29 3.88 -3.85
C MET A 106 2.35 2.69 -4.08
N LYS A 107 2.84 1.46 -3.85
CA LYS A 107 2.04 0.25 -3.95
C LYS A 107 0.90 0.24 -2.94
N TYR A 108 1.17 0.61 -1.69
CA TYR A 108 0.17 0.72 -0.63
C TYR A 108 -0.92 1.74 -0.97
N ARG A 109 -0.51 2.94 -1.39
CA ARG A 109 -1.45 4.00 -1.80
C ARG A 109 -2.30 3.58 -2.98
N LEU A 110 -1.71 2.87 -3.94
CA LEU A 110 -2.47 2.34 -5.08
C LEU A 110 -3.46 1.26 -4.64
N MET A 111 -3.10 0.38 -3.70
CA MET A 111 -4.03 -0.59 -3.12
C MET A 111 -5.20 0.10 -2.42
N GLU A 112 -4.93 1.07 -1.56
CA GLU A 112 -5.95 1.84 -0.85
C GLU A 112 -6.90 2.56 -1.81
N SER A 113 -6.35 3.28 -2.80
CA SER A 113 -7.16 3.95 -3.84
C SER A 113 -7.99 2.96 -4.67
N THR A 114 -7.46 1.76 -4.94
CA THR A 114 -8.21 0.70 -5.66
C THR A 114 -9.35 0.15 -4.80
N ILE A 115 -9.12 -0.05 -3.50
CA ILE A 115 -10.15 -0.48 -2.55
C ILE A 115 -11.24 0.60 -2.41
N ASP A 116 -10.86 1.86 -2.31
CA ASP A 116 -11.82 2.99 -2.25
C ASP A 116 -12.66 3.08 -3.53
N LYS A 117 -12.04 2.90 -4.71
CA LYS A 117 -12.79 2.82 -5.97
C LYS A 117 -13.77 1.65 -5.99
N LEU A 118 -13.34 0.44 -5.62
CA LEU A 118 -14.22 -0.72 -5.52
C LEU A 118 -15.38 -0.48 -4.55
N HIS A 119 -15.12 0.17 -3.42
CA HIS A 119 -16.16 0.54 -2.46
C HIS A 119 -17.15 1.54 -3.07
N ARG A 120 -16.68 2.60 -3.74
CA ARG A 120 -17.56 3.57 -4.43
C ARG A 120 -18.40 2.90 -5.51
N LEU A 121 -17.83 2.02 -6.32
CA LEU A 121 -18.57 1.26 -7.32
C LEU A 121 -19.69 0.43 -6.68
N ALA A 122 -19.42 -0.23 -5.56
CA ALA A 122 -20.45 -0.97 -4.83
C ALA A 122 -21.58 -0.06 -4.33
N MET A 123 -21.23 1.12 -3.77
CA MET A 123 -22.22 2.10 -3.29
C MET A 123 -23.02 2.74 -4.42
N GLU A 124 -22.39 3.03 -5.56
CA GLU A 124 -23.07 3.63 -6.72
C GLU A 124 -24.12 2.68 -7.30
N VAL A 125 -23.88 1.37 -7.27
CA VAL A 125 -24.91 0.41 -7.71
C VAL A 125 -26.04 0.25 -6.70
N GLU A 126 -25.83 0.47 -5.40
CA GLU A 126 -26.95 0.54 -4.45
C GLU A 126 -27.92 1.67 -4.83
N VAL A 127 -27.41 2.73 -5.47
CA VAL A 127 -28.20 3.79 -6.06
C VAL A 127 -28.47 3.47 -7.54
N VAL A 128 -29.16 2.33 -7.80
CA VAL A 128 -29.57 1.96 -9.16
C VAL A 128 -30.26 3.17 -9.81
N ASN A 129 -29.68 3.68 -10.89
CA ASN A 129 -30.20 4.86 -11.59
C ASN A 129 -31.68 4.62 -11.93
N ASN A 130 -32.56 5.59 -11.65
CA ASN A 130 -33.99 5.49 -11.98
C ASN A 130 -34.22 5.04 -13.44
N SER A 131 -33.33 5.42 -14.37
CA SER A 131 -33.39 4.95 -15.75
C SER A 131 -33.28 3.43 -15.88
N CYS A 132 -32.38 2.79 -15.13
CA CYS A 132 -32.20 1.35 -15.12
C CYS A 132 -33.41 0.64 -14.52
N ILE A 133 -33.93 1.14 -13.40
CA ILE A 133 -35.15 0.61 -12.78
C ILE A 133 -36.31 0.67 -13.78
N ILE A 134 -36.47 1.80 -14.50
CA ILE A 134 -37.51 1.96 -15.51
C ILE A 134 -37.31 1.00 -16.70
N GLN A 135 -36.08 0.85 -17.21
CA GLN A 135 -35.81 -0.06 -18.33
C GLN A 135 -36.06 -1.52 -17.94
N HIS A 136 -35.59 -1.95 -16.77
CA HIS A 136 -35.85 -3.27 -16.24
C HIS A 136 -37.35 -3.48 -15.96
N ALA A 137 -38.03 -2.47 -15.40
CA ALA A 137 -39.47 -2.51 -15.19
C ALA A 137 -40.22 -2.66 -16.52
N ASN A 138 -39.92 -1.86 -17.55
CA ASN A 138 -40.56 -1.99 -18.88
C ASN A 138 -40.36 -3.36 -19.53
N MET A 139 -39.23 -4.01 -19.23
CA MET A 139 -38.97 -5.38 -19.70
C MET A 139 -39.81 -6.42 -18.94
N MET A 140 -39.98 -6.24 -17.63
CA MET A 140 -40.73 -7.15 -16.74
C MET A 140 -42.25 -6.95 -16.81
N THR A 141 -42.69 -5.70 -16.79
CA THR A 141 -44.09 -5.32 -16.97
C THR A 141 -44.34 -5.28 -18.46
N THR A 142 -44.90 -6.35 -18.98
CA THR A 142 -45.29 -6.43 -20.38
C THR A 142 -46.18 -5.25 -20.74
N CYS A 143 -45.60 -4.21 -21.36
CA CYS A 143 -46.36 -3.28 -22.18
C CYS A 143 -47.16 -4.05 -23.24
N SER A 144 -46.82 -5.33 -23.53
CA SER A 144 -47.64 -6.23 -24.34
C SER A 144 -49.09 -6.30 -23.85
N SER A 145 -49.36 -6.29 -22.54
CA SER A 145 -50.73 -6.32 -22.00
C SER A 145 -51.51 -5.02 -22.20
N LEU A 146 -50.82 -3.88 -22.30
CA LEU A 146 -51.41 -2.54 -22.41
C LEU A 146 -51.43 -1.98 -23.84
N CYS A 147 -50.48 -2.37 -24.68
CA CYS A 147 -50.25 -1.76 -26.00
C CYS A 147 -50.58 -2.69 -27.17
N ILE A 148 -50.69 -4.01 -26.94
CA ILE A 148 -50.97 -4.98 -28.00
C ILE A 148 -52.16 -5.84 -27.54
N PRO A 149 -53.26 -5.93 -28.30
CA PRO A 149 -54.34 -6.88 -27.98
C PRO A 149 -53.84 -8.31 -28.26
N MET A 150 -52.97 -8.83 -27.39
CA MET A 150 -52.49 -10.20 -27.48
C MET A 150 -53.57 -11.13 -26.96
N LYS A 151 -53.95 -12.13 -27.78
CA LYS A 151 -54.94 -13.15 -27.43
C LYS A 151 -54.49 -14.09 -26.30
N LYS A 152 -53.21 -14.02 -25.90
CA LYS A 152 -52.61 -14.80 -24.83
C LYS A 152 -51.80 -13.85 -23.95
N GLU A 153 -51.97 -13.99 -22.64
CA GLU A 153 -51.08 -13.39 -21.67
C GLU A 153 -49.69 -14.01 -21.82
N ILE A 154 -48.79 -13.29 -22.47
CA ILE A 154 -47.37 -13.62 -22.45
C ILE A 154 -46.84 -13.02 -21.15
N ASN A 155 -46.64 -13.88 -20.17
CA ASN A 155 -46.16 -13.48 -18.84
C ASN A 155 -44.64 -13.66 -18.69
N ASP A 156 -43.97 -14.15 -19.74
CA ASP A 156 -42.53 -14.43 -19.73
C ASP A 156 -41.77 -13.46 -20.65
N TYR A 157 -40.65 -12.95 -20.16
CA TYR A 157 -39.71 -12.13 -20.93
C TYR A 157 -38.59 -12.99 -21.50
N CYS A 158 -37.97 -12.55 -22.60
CA CYS A 158 -36.82 -13.22 -23.18
C CYS A 158 -35.60 -13.01 -22.27
N SER A 159 -35.00 -14.12 -21.82
CA SER A 159 -33.87 -14.08 -20.86
C SER A 159 -32.68 -13.30 -21.40
N ASP A 160 -32.37 -13.42 -22.69
CA ASP A 160 -31.22 -12.74 -23.30
C ASP A 160 -31.45 -11.24 -23.46
N ASP A 161 -32.68 -10.81 -23.77
CA ASP A 161 -33.04 -9.39 -23.78
C ASP A 161 -33.01 -8.79 -22.36
N CYS A 162 -33.47 -9.53 -21.34
CA CYS A 162 -33.33 -9.11 -19.94
C CYS A 162 -31.85 -8.94 -19.57
N LYS A 163 -31.02 -9.92 -19.94
CA LYS A 163 -29.57 -9.85 -19.70
C LYS A 163 -28.97 -8.63 -20.40
N HIS A 164 -29.37 -8.34 -21.63
CA HIS A 164 -28.90 -7.17 -22.37
C HIS A 164 -29.23 -5.87 -21.63
N VAL A 165 -30.50 -5.65 -21.25
CA VAL A 165 -30.93 -4.47 -20.48
C VAL A 165 -30.16 -4.35 -19.15
N MET A 166 -30.02 -5.46 -18.43
CA MET A 166 -29.31 -5.47 -17.15
C MET A 166 -27.81 -5.21 -17.32
N TYR A 167 -27.18 -5.73 -18.37
CA TYR A 167 -25.79 -5.43 -18.68
C TYR A 167 -25.58 -3.99 -19.08
N GLU A 168 -26.48 -3.39 -19.86
CA GLU A 168 -26.41 -1.95 -20.19
C GLU A 168 -26.52 -1.09 -18.94
N CYS A 169 -27.44 -1.43 -18.04
CA CYS A 169 -27.60 -0.74 -16.76
C CYS A 169 -26.32 -0.80 -15.89
N LEU A 170 -25.67 -1.96 -15.84
CA LEU A 170 -24.52 -2.20 -14.96
C LEU A 170 -23.16 -2.01 -15.65
N HIS A 171 -23.13 -1.67 -16.94
CA HIS A 171 -21.96 -1.90 -17.80
C HIS A 171 -20.68 -1.26 -17.27
N GLU A 172 -20.73 0.03 -16.94
CA GLU A 172 -19.56 0.79 -16.48
C GLU A 172 -19.05 0.23 -15.15
N SER A 173 -19.93 0.08 -14.17
CA SER A 173 -19.57 -0.46 -12.85
C SER A 173 -19.06 -1.89 -12.91
N ALA A 174 -19.64 -2.72 -13.79
CA ALA A 174 -19.25 -4.12 -13.94
C ALA A 174 -17.88 -4.28 -14.61
N SER A 175 -17.62 -3.52 -15.67
CA SER A 175 -16.35 -3.55 -16.40
C SER A 175 -15.21 -3.04 -15.51
N ASP A 176 -15.44 -1.94 -14.80
CA ASP A 176 -14.46 -1.37 -13.88
C ASP A 176 -14.16 -2.32 -12.71
N TRP A 177 -15.19 -2.92 -12.09
CA TRP A 177 -15.04 -3.89 -11.02
C TRP A 177 -14.15 -5.07 -11.40
N ASP A 178 -14.46 -5.72 -12.53
CA ASP A 178 -13.71 -6.88 -13.03
C ASP A 178 -12.27 -6.50 -13.42
N SER A 179 -12.02 -5.24 -13.80
CA SER A 179 -10.67 -4.74 -14.09
C SER A 179 -9.83 -4.43 -12.83
N PHE A 180 -10.46 -3.95 -11.76
CA PHE A 180 -9.77 -3.53 -10.54
C PHE A 180 -9.35 -4.70 -9.65
N ILE A 181 -10.12 -5.80 -9.61
CA ILE A 181 -9.77 -6.97 -8.78
C ILE A 181 -8.40 -7.60 -9.19
N PRO A 182 -8.11 -7.87 -10.48
CA PRO A 182 -6.80 -8.36 -10.90
C PRO A 182 -5.65 -7.40 -10.60
N ILE A 183 -5.91 -6.09 -10.66
CA ILE A 183 -4.92 -5.07 -10.25
C ILE A 183 -4.61 -5.23 -8.77
N LEU A 184 -5.65 -5.32 -7.92
CA LEU A 184 -5.48 -5.50 -6.47
C LEU A 184 -4.74 -6.82 -6.15
N GLN A 185 -5.05 -7.92 -6.85
CA GLN A 185 -4.30 -9.18 -6.73
C GLN A 185 -2.81 -8.99 -6.99
N LYS A 186 -2.44 -8.36 -8.11
CA LYS A 186 -1.03 -8.09 -8.46
C LYS A 186 -0.35 -7.24 -7.40
N LEU A 187 -1.05 -6.27 -6.83
CA LEU A 187 -0.51 -5.39 -5.79
C LEU A 187 -0.30 -6.10 -4.44
N THR A 188 -1.01 -7.17 -4.13
CA THR A 188 -0.77 -7.92 -2.88
C THR A 188 0.51 -8.76 -2.88
N VAL A 189 1.01 -9.16 -4.06
CA VAL A 189 2.16 -10.04 -4.18
C VAL A 189 3.40 -9.38 -3.59
N ASN A 190 3.98 -9.94 -2.52
CA ASN A 190 5.15 -9.40 -1.83
C ASN A 190 4.94 -7.95 -1.32
N PHE A 191 3.74 -7.59 -0.85
CA PHE A 191 3.46 -6.20 -0.47
C PHE A 191 4.37 -5.70 0.67
N ASP A 192 4.75 -6.55 1.63
CA ASP A 192 5.53 -6.16 2.81
C ASP A 192 7.04 -6.19 2.56
N LYS A 193 7.45 -6.70 1.39
CA LYS A 193 8.86 -6.95 1.06
C LYS A 193 9.70 -5.71 1.24
N GLY A 194 9.17 -4.53 0.95
CA GLY A 194 9.91 -3.28 1.14
C GLY A 194 10.25 -2.96 2.58
N PHE A 195 9.36 -3.24 3.53
CA PHE A 195 9.65 -3.05 4.95
C PHE A 195 10.66 -4.08 5.47
N ALA A 196 10.60 -5.32 4.97
CA ALA A 196 11.62 -6.32 5.29
C ALA A 196 13.00 -5.95 4.72
N GLU A 197 13.05 -5.39 3.50
CA GLU A 197 14.29 -4.90 2.91
C GLU A 197 14.80 -3.60 3.56
N LEU A 198 13.93 -2.77 4.16
CA LEU A 198 14.34 -1.66 5.00
C LEU A 198 15.17 -2.14 6.19
N GLU A 199 14.66 -3.12 6.96
CA GLU A 199 15.39 -3.68 8.12
C GLU A 199 16.77 -4.22 7.69
N LYS A 200 16.79 -5.06 6.65
CA LYS A 200 18.03 -5.63 6.12
C LYS A 200 18.99 -4.57 5.60
N GLY A 201 18.48 -3.55 4.92
CA GLY A 201 19.27 -2.46 4.38
C GLY A 201 19.94 -1.63 5.48
N ILE A 202 19.25 -1.36 6.59
CA ILE A 202 19.82 -0.66 7.75
C ILE A 202 20.94 -1.50 8.36
N ILE A 203 20.73 -2.81 8.57
CA ILE A 203 21.75 -3.71 9.09
C ILE A 203 22.98 -3.72 8.17
N ARG A 204 22.80 -3.90 6.85
CA ARG A 204 23.89 -3.88 5.86
C ARG A 204 24.66 -2.57 5.86
N SER A 205 23.96 -1.45 5.96
CA SER A 205 24.56 -0.11 6.00
C SER A 205 25.46 0.07 7.23
N ILE A 206 24.98 -0.37 8.39
CA ILE A 206 25.74 -0.30 9.66
C ILE A 206 26.92 -1.28 9.64
N SER A 207 26.72 -2.52 9.19
CA SER A 207 27.81 -3.48 8.97
C SER A 207 28.89 -2.89 8.07
N TYR A 208 28.52 -2.28 6.94
CA TYR A 208 29.47 -1.62 6.05
C TYR A 208 30.27 -0.52 6.75
N ALA A 209 29.60 0.34 7.52
CA ALA A 209 30.25 1.41 8.28
C ALA A 209 31.23 0.85 9.32
N MET A 210 30.82 -0.16 10.10
CA MET A 210 31.56 -0.69 11.22
C MET A 210 32.68 -1.67 10.81
N GLU A 211 32.45 -2.50 9.81
CA GLU A 211 33.35 -3.60 9.45
C GLU A 211 34.32 -3.18 8.33
N MET A 212 33.87 -2.35 7.39
CA MET A 212 34.66 -2.01 6.20
C MET A 212 35.24 -0.59 6.24
N LYS A 213 34.46 0.39 6.73
CA LYS A 213 34.83 1.81 6.67
C LYS A 213 35.34 2.38 7.98
N ALA A 214 35.28 1.64 9.07
CA ALA A 214 35.66 2.09 10.40
C ALA A 214 37.02 2.84 10.46
N PRO A 215 38.13 2.31 9.91
CA PRO A 215 39.42 3.02 9.95
C PRO A 215 39.42 4.33 9.17
N VAL A 216 38.77 4.36 8.00
CA VAL A 216 38.70 5.55 7.13
C VAL A 216 37.82 6.61 7.76
N ILE A 217 36.68 6.19 8.33
CA ILE A 217 35.76 7.02 9.11
C ILE A 217 36.50 7.65 10.30
N ALA A 218 37.19 6.84 11.10
CA ALA A 218 37.95 7.29 12.26
C ALA A 218 38.98 8.36 11.89
N LYS A 219 39.82 8.08 10.87
CA LYS A 219 40.82 9.04 10.39
C LYS A 219 40.19 10.35 9.91
N THR A 220 39.09 10.27 9.16
CA THR A 220 38.42 11.45 8.59
C THR A 220 37.78 12.31 9.67
N VAL A 221 37.08 11.68 10.61
CA VAL A 221 36.42 12.36 11.72
C VAL A 221 37.43 12.99 12.65
N LEU A 222 38.46 12.25 13.07
CA LEU A 222 39.49 12.80 13.97
C LEU A 222 40.22 14.00 13.35
N LYS A 223 40.44 13.98 12.02
CA LYS A 223 41.02 15.12 11.29
C LYS A 223 40.10 16.36 11.30
N LYS A 224 38.78 16.17 11.29
CA LYS A 224 37.80 17.26 11.15
C LYS A 224 37.23 17.78 12.46
N CYS A 225 36.93 16.88 13.40
CA CYS A 225 36.33 17.20 14.69
C CYS A 225 37.32 17.14 15.86
N GLY A 226 38.55 16.68 15.63
CA GLY A 226 39.57 16.55 16.66
C GLY A 226 39.38 15.28 17.52
N ARG A 227 39.99 15.28 18.72
CA ARG A 227 39.85 14.16 19.66
C ARG A 227 38.43 14.11 20.24
N ILE A 228 37.97 12.89 20.52
CA ILE A 228 36.63 12.65 21.08
C ILE A 228 36.51 13.32 22.45
N ASN A 229 35.48 14.17 22.61
CA ASN A 229 35.12 14.77 23.88
C ASN A 229 33.87 14.08 24.45
N PHE A 230 34.09 13.12 25.35
CA PHE A 230 33.03 12.32 25.96
C PHE A 230 32.10 13.16 26.83
N ALA A 231 30.79 12.91 26.72
CA ALA A 231 29.86 13.46 27.70
C ALA A 231 29.97 12.67 29.01
N LYS A 232 29.76 13.36 30.15
CA LYS A 232 29.68 12.72 31.48
C LYS A 232 28.34 12.02 31.74
N THR A 233 27.58 11.70 30.69
CA THR A 233 26.24 11.13 30.82
C THR A 233 26.30 9.62 31.03
N PRO A 234 25.50 9.07 31.97
CA PRO A 234 25.40 7.63 32.17
C PRO A 234 24.81 6.96 30.93
N ASP A 235 25.38 5.82 30.54
CA ASP A 235 24.90 4.99 29.43
C ASP A 235 23.56 4.34 29.81
N THR A 236 22.44 5.01 29.55
CA THR A 236 21.11 4.38 29.66
C THR A 236 20.81 3.61 28.39
N ILE A 237 21.12 2.31 28.40
CA ILE A 237 20.68 1.37 27.35
C ILE A 237 19.20 1.06 27.62
N ARG A 238 18.31 1.41 26.66
CA ARG A 238 16.92 0.95 26.67
C ARG A 238 16.80 -0.26 25.76
N HIS A 239 16.28 -1.37 26.28
CA HIS A 239 15.83 -2.47 25.44
C HIS A 239 14.43 -2.14 24.92
N ILE A 240 14.35 -1.86 23.62
CA ILE A 240 13.07 -1.78 22.91
C ILE A 240 13.08 -2.87 21.86
N ASP A 241 12.27 -3.89 22.08
CA ASP A 241 11.92 -4.82 21.03
C ASP A 241 10.72 -4.25 20.27
N TYR A 242 10.99 -3.75 19.07
CA TYR A 242 9.92 -3.48 18.11
C TYR A 242 9.28 -4.82 17.76
N HIS A 243 8.17 -5.15 18.41
CA HIS A 243 7.36 -6.27 17.99
C HIS A 243 6.89 -6.00 16.57
N LYS A 244 7.20 -6.92 15.66
CA LYS A 244 6.61 -6.90 14.32
C LYS A 244 5.10 -6.81 14.52
N PRO A 245 4.41 -5.83 13.90
CA PRO A 245 2.96 -5.77 13.98
C PRO A 245 2.39 -7.15 13.68
N ASP A 246 1.29 -7.51 14.34
CA ASP A 246 0.45 -8.64 13.97
C ASP A 246 0.37 -8.72 12.45
N PRO A 247 0.34 -9.90 11.81
CA PRO A 247 0.43 -10.00 10.35
C PRO A 247 -0.85 -9.48 9.69
N VAL A 248 -1.03 -8.14 9.71
CA VAL A 248 -1.90 -7.31 8.87
C VAL A 248 -1.71 -7.77 7.45
N GLN A 249 -0.51 -8.23 7.09
CA GLN A 249 -0.24 -8.92 5.85
C GLN A 249 -1.06 -10.15 5.56
N ARG A 250 -1.07 -11.12 6.47
CA ARG A 250 -1.82 -12.35 6.23
C ARG A 250 -3.30 -12.00 6.14
N ARG A 251 -3.79 -11.09 6.99
CA ARG A 251 -5.19 -10.63 6.95
C ARG A 251 -5.52 -9.90 5.65
N ALA A 252 -4.73 -8.91 5.23
CA ALA A 252 -4.96 -8.15 4.00
C ALA A 252 -4.86 -9.02 2.74
N VAL A 253 -3.82 -9.85 2.64
CA VAL A 253 -3.67 -10.80 1.51
C VAL A 253 -4.82 -11.79 1.50
N PHE A 254 -5.22 -12.31 2.67
CA PHE A 254 -6.37 -13.22 2.77
C PHE A 254 -7.66 -12.54 2.36
N MET A 255 -7.96 -11.34 2.88
CA MET A 255 -9.15 -10.57 2.51
C MET A 255 -9.18 -10.32 1.00
N ILE A 256 -8.08 -9.85 0.41
CA ILE A 256 -8.02 -9.61 -1.03
C ILE A 256 -8.21 -10.91 -1.83
N ARG A 257 -7.65 -12.04 -1.37
CA ARG A 257 -7.93 -13.35 -1.99
C ARG A 257 -9.41 -13.73 -1.90
N GLN A 258 -10.07 -13.47 -0.78
CA GLN A 258 -11.53 -13.67 -0.68
C GLN A 258 -12.28 -12.75 -1.64
N PHE A 259 -11.85 -11.50 -1.78
CA PHE A 259 -12.44 -10.56 -2.72
C PHE A 259 -12.38 -11.03 -4.18
N THR A 260 -11.43 -11.90 -4.52
CA THR A 260 -11.27 -12.38 -5.89
C THR A 260 -12.34 -13.38 -6.33
N ILE A 261 -13.11 -13.90 -5.38
CA ILE A 261 -14.29 -14.72 -5.66
C ILE A 261 -15.39 -13.86 -6.31
N TYR A 262 -15.35 -12.53 -6.12
CA TYR A 262 -16.30 -11.60 -6.72
C TYR A 262 -15.95 -11.14 -8.14
N VAL A 263 -14.91 -11.70 -8.77
CA VAL A 263 -14.69 -11.51 -10.21
C VAL A 263 -15.85 -12.13 -10.97
N GLY A 264 -16.49 -11.36 -11.85
CA GLY A 264 -17.69 -11.77 -12.57
C GLY A 264 -18.93 -11.82 -11.69
N TRP A 265 -18.90 -11.26 -10.47
CA TRP A 265 -20.07 -11.22 -9.59
C TRP A 265 -21.25 -10.50 -10.26
N TRP A 266 -20.99 -9.40 -10.96
CA TRP A 266 -22.02 -8.69 -11.74
C TRP A 266 -22.67 -9.58 -12.80
N ARG A 267 -21.88 -10.41 -13.50
CA ARG A 267 -22.40 -11.39 -14.46
C ARG A 267 -23.28 -12.44 -13.77
N GLN A 268 -22.87 -12.91 -12.60
CA GLN A 268 -23.67 -13.86 -11.81
C GLN A 268 -24.98 -13.23 -11.34
N LEU A 269 -24.94 -11.97 -10.90
CA LEU A 269 -26.13 -11.22 -10.49
C LEU A 269 -27.13 -11.08 -11.65
N VAL A 270 -26.66 -10.65 -12.83
CA VAL A 270 -27.50 -10.53 -14.04
C VAL A 270 -28.11 -11.87 -14.42
N ASN A 271 -27.32 -12.94 -14.39
CA ASN A 271 -27.83 -14.29 -14.64
C ASN A 271 -28.89 -14.71 -13.61
N ASN A 272 -28.70 -14.39 -12.32
CA ASN A 272 -29.67 -14.73 -11.28
C ASN A 272 -30.99 -13.95 -11.42
N ILE A 273 -30.94 -12.70 -11.88
CA ILE A 273 -32.12 -11.87 -12.12
C ILE A 273 -32.86 -12.32 -13.40
N CYS A 274 -32.13 -12.63 -14.47
CA CYS A 274 -32.72 -12.88 -15.79
C CYS A 274 -32.92 -14.35 -16.15
N ASN A 275 -32.33 -15.30 -15.42
CA ASN A 275 -32.56 -16.73 -15.65
C ASN A 275 -33.84 -17.16 -14.93
N HIS A 276 -34.99 -16.76 -15.47
CA HIS A 276 -36.25 -17.44 -15.17
C HIS A 276 -36.40 -18.62 -16.13
N PRO A 277 -36.77 -19.83 -15.67
CA PRO A 277 -37.15 -20.90 -16.58
C PRO A 277 -38.33 -20.43 -17.42
N LEU A 278 -38.11 -20.31 -18.75
CA LEU A 278 -39.18 -20.10 -19.73
C LEU A 278 -40.23 -21.19 -19.50
N ARG A 279 -41.39 -20.80 -18.98
CA ARG A 279 -42.53 -21.72 -18.85
C ARG A 279 -43.29 -21.84 -20.16
N THR A 280 -43.05 -20.90 -21.07
CA THR A 280 -43.73 -20.76 -22.35
C THR A 280 -42.72 -20.76 -23.50
N LEU A 281 -43.17 -21.24 -24.67
CA LEU A 281 -42.39 -21.24 -25.91
C LEU A 281 -42.37 -19.86 -26.59
N GLU A 282 -43.04 -18.88 -26.00
CA GLU A 282 -43.13 -17.51 -26.49
C GLU A 282 -42.58 -16.57 -25.42
N CYS A 283 -41.67 -15.67 -25.77
CA CYS A 283 -41.12 -14.70 -24.82
C CYS A 283 -41.26 -13.26 -25.35
N TRP A 284 -41.33 -12.30 -24.43
CA TRP A 284 -41.36 -10.88 -24.76
C TRP A 284 -39.94 -10.28 -24.84
N ASN A 285 -39.58 -9.69 -25.98
CA ASN A 285 -38.25 -9.10 -26.22
C ASN A 285 -38.22 -7.56 -26.05
N ASN A 286 -39.17 -6.98 -25.32
CA ASN A 286 -39.41 -5.53 -25.21
C ASN A 286 -40.11 -4.86 -26.41
N THR A 287 -40.30 -5.56 -27.54
CA THR A 287 -40.97 -4.99 -28.74
C THR A 287 -42.09 -5.86 -29.30
N VAL A 288 -41.89 -7.18 -29.34
CA VAL A 288 -42.80 -8.19 -29.88
C VAL A 288 -42.69 -9.48 -29.07
N SER A 289 -43.66 -10.37 -29.27
CA SER A 289 -43.52 -11.77 -28.87
C SER A 289 -42.66 -12.53 -29.88
N ILE A 290 -41.72 -13.32 -29.37
CA ILE A 290 -40.88 -14.21 -30.16
C ILE A 290 -41.18 -15.65 -29.78
N ASP A 291 -41.37 -16.53 -30.77
CA ASP A 291 -41.37 -17.99 -30.58
C ASP A 291 -39.91 -18.47 -30.45
N VAL A 292 -39.59 -19.18 -29.36
CA VAL A 292 -38.23 -19.56 -28.95
C VAL A 292 -37.87 -20.99 -29.43
N ARG A 293 -38.67 -21.59 -30.31
CA ARG A 293 -38.33 -22.85 -31.00
C ARG A 293 -37.30 -22.68 -32.10
#